data_AF-A0A8I0VIB4-F1
#
_entry.id   AF-A0A8I0VIB4-F1
#
_cell.length_a   1.000
_cell.length_b   1.000
_cell.length_c   1.000
_cell.angle_alpha   90.00
_cell.angle_beta   90.00
_cell.angle_gamma   90.00
#
_symmetry.space_group_name_H-M   'P 1'
#
loop_
_entity.id
_entity.type
_entity.pdbx_description
1 polymer ?
#
loop_
_entity_poly.entity_id
_entity_poly.type
_entity_poly.pdbx_seq_one_letter_code
_entity_poly.pdbx_strand_id
1 'polypeptide(L)'
;MSKKYPPPTVVHAPYNFVPLSEWIFEPPYSGQVSRDYPLGEGIRGVLELELTAHSPLLVGGEQGREAGTDHRSAEKVDLVELLFGRIGEENAAHDSWKGRAGFGHFTRVTGSNELLTWTQNTILNGPKPTYFPNYLEQNVANGQLAGKNSQYSTFMDEKARIRGWKRYPARPREMVEVQPLLEDQKKNLKVQTTLETLPEGTRFRGHLRFHNLRPEELGALIWALEWGDQAHLRHALGMGRPFGFGQVSLKIVGDFEKNLRPNRPDVKPGDKGFYRDLFVQWMETAYGKVHRGQRWAESPQLKNLLAMADPEQAKGRVLKHMVMGMQNRNDFVTVKQHGMVLPAYVDTPATMPLLPGVAKGKTTQGQDPESLSPWVDQTIQELVEKLKTRPVEVLRGKALAQRWQEMEDPEQKKTAFLEIKRRWDNEELWTQPGKALKQARCIYQAGFDA
;
A
#
# COMPACT_ATOMS: atom_id res chain seq x y z
N MET A 1 -30.83 -12.04 39.83
CA MET A 1 -29.81 -12.95 39.26
C MET A 1 -29.02 -12.17 38.22
N SER A 2 -27.73 -11.87 38.49
CA SER A 2 -26.84 -11.24 37.51
C SER A 2 -26.74 -12.16 36.29
N LYS A 3 -27.19 -11.71 35.11
CA LYS A 3 -26.94 -12.41 33.85
C LYS A 3 -25.42 -12.46 33.68
N LYS A 4 -24.78 -13.57 34.06
CA LYS A 4 -23.39 -13.85 33.68
C LYS A 4 -23.37 -13.89 32.16
N TYR A 5 -22.79 -12.87 31.54
CA TYR A 5 -22.52 -12.90 30.10
C TYR A 5 -21.58 -14.08 29.84
N PRO A 6 -21.79 -14.87 28.77
CA PRO A 6 -20.84 -15.91 28.41
C PRO A 6 -19.46 -15.26 28.18
N PRO A 7 -18.38 -15.88 28.69
CA PRO A 7 -17.04 -15.36 28.47
C PRO A 7 -16.74 -15.28 26.96
N PRO A 8 -15.96 -14.29 26.50
CA PRO A 8 -15.56 -14.24 25.11
C PRO A 8 -14.81 -15.52 24.74
N THR A 9 -15.20 -16.13 23.62
CA THR A 9 -14.55 -17.34 23.07
C THR A 9 -13.40 -17.00 22.11
N VAL A 10 -13.30 -15.73 21.69
CA VAL A 10 -12.22 -15.21 20.86
C VAL A 10 -11.92 -13.77 21.25
N VAL A 11 -10.66 -13.35 21.09
CA VAL A 11 -10.28 -11.93 21.23
C VAL A 11 -10.75 -11.17 20.01
N HIS A 12 -11.42 -10.04 20.24
CA HIS A 12 -11.88 -9.17 19.18
C HIS A 12 -11.50 -7.71 19.42
N ALA A 13 -11.30 -6.98 18.33
CA ALA A 13 -10.95 -5.56 18.35
C ALA A 13 -11.56 -4.89 17.11
N PRO A 14 -11.81 -3.57 17.13
CA PRO A 14 -12.29 -2.87 15.94
C PRO A 14 -11.20 -2.67 14.88
N TYR A 15 -9.96 -3.08 15.17
CA TYR A 15 -8.78 -2.94 14.35
C TYR A 15 -8.02 -4.26 14.24
N ASN A 16 -7.18 -4.37 13.22
CA ASN A 16 -6.13 -5.39 13.10
C ASN A 16 -4.84 -4.72 12.58
N PHE A 17 -3.86 -5.51 12.13
CA PHE A 17 -2.52 -5.01 11.81
C PHE A 17 -2.08 -5.49 10.43
N VAL A 18 -1.59 -4.56 9.61
CA VAL A 18 -0.78 -4.92 8.43
C VAL A 18 0.63 -5.19 8.95
N PRO A 19 1.22 -6.37 8.73
CA PRO A 19 2.58 -6.67 9.19
C PRO A 19 3.58 -5.59 8.76
N LEU A 20 4.59 -5.32 9.59
CA LEU A 20 5.67 -4.42 9.16
C LEU A 20 6.43 -5.07 8.00
N SER A 21 6.92 -4.24 7.08
CA SER A 21 7.88 -4.69 6.07
C SER A 21 9.27 -4.46 6.64
N GLU A 22 10.11 -5.48 6.61
CA GLU A 22 11.54 -5.34 6.93
C GLU A 22 12.32 -4.70 5.79
N TRP A 23 11.72 -4.67 4.59
CA TRP A 23 12.24 -4.01 3.41
C TRP A 23 11.42 -2.76 3.09
N ILE A 24 12.10 -1.62 3.03
CA ILE A 24 11.54 -0.35 2.55
C ILE A 24 12.08 -0.13 1.14
N PHE A 25 11.18 0.18 0.22
CA PHE A 25 11.57 0.41 -1.16
C PHE A 25 12.22 1.80 -1.31
N GLU A 26 13.50 1.78 -1.68
CA GLU A 26 14.33 2.95 -1.93
C GLU A 26 14.62 3.01 -3.44
N PRO A 27 14.05 3.99 -4.18
CA PRO A 27 14.35 4.11 -5.60
C PRO A 27 15.85 4.34 -5.82
N PRO A 28 16.51 3.64 -6.78
CA PRO A 28 17.97 3.74 -6.97
C PRO A 28 18.43 5.15 -7.40
N TYR A 29 17.49 5.95 -7.91
CA TYR A 29 17.69 7.33 -8.32
C TYR A 29 17.30 8.35 -7.23
N SER A 30 16.93 7.93 -6.01
CA SER A 30 16.44 8.81 -4.93
C SER A 30 17.40 9.96 -4.62
N GLY A 31 18.71 9.69 -4.60
CA GLY A 31 19.76 10.70 -4.42
C GLY A 31 20.07 11.54 -5.66
N GLN A 32 19.48 11.21 -6.82
CA GLN A 32 19.70 11.87 -8.11
C GLN A 32 18.51 12.74 -8.54
N VAL A 33 17.37 12.67 -7.82
CA VAL A 33 16.21 13.53 -8.12
C VAL A 33 16.57 14.96 -7.74
N SER A 34 17.09 15.71 -8.71
CA SER A 34 17.09 17.16 -8.58
C SER A 34 15.65 17.63 -8.55
N ARG A 35 15.32 18.37 -7.48
CA ARG A 35 14.03 19.03 -7.34
C ARG A 35 13.93 20.30 -8.18
N ASP A 36 15.06 20.73 -8.76
CA ASP A 36 15.21 21.94 -9.56
C ASP A 36 15.34 21.65 -11.06
N TYR A 37 15.82 20.45 -11.45
CA TYR A 37 15.95 20.06 -12.86
C TYR A 37 14.80 19.15 -13.33
N PRO A 38 14.14 19.48 -14.46
CA PRO A 38 13.16 18.58 -15.07
C PRO A 38 13.80 17.26 -15.48
N LEU A 39 13.21 16.14 -15.06
CA LEU A 39 13.57 14.80 -15.54
C LEU A 39 13.13 14.65 -16.99
N GLY A 40 13.94 13.99 -17.83
CA GLY A 40 13.60 13.78 -19.24
C GLY A 40 12.30 13.01 -19.42
N GLU A 41 12.11 11.97 -18.61
CA GLU A 41 10.91 11.15 -18.52
C GLU A 41 9.83 11.72 -17.57
N GLY A 42 10.08 12.88 -16.96
CA GLY A 42 9.20 13.46 -15.95
C GLY A 42 7.87 13.95 -16.54
N ILE A 43 6.82 13.86 -15.73
CA ILE A 43 5.45 14.26 -16.07
C ILE A 43 4.95 15.22 -14.99
N ARG A 44 4.28 16.29 -15.40
CA ARG A 44 3.52 17.18 -14.52
C ARG A 44 2.05 17.16 -14.90
N GLY A 45 1.17 17.43 -13.96
CA GLY A 45 -0.26 17.38 -14.23
C GLY A 45 -1.14 17.73 -13.05
N VAL A 46 -2.44 17.69 -13.31
CA VAL A 46 -3.49 17.92 -12.32
C VAL A 46 -4.56 16.86 -12.53
N LEU A 47 -4.66 15.88 -11.63
CA LEU A 47 -5.75 14.91 -11.69
C LEU A 47 -6.98 15.47 -11.01
N GLU A 48 -8.13 15.46 -11.69
CA GLU A 48 -9.42 15.67 -11.04
C GLU A 48 -9.82 14.36 -10.33
N LEU A 49 -10.20 14.48 -9.05
CA LEU A 49 -10.54 13.36 -8.20
C LEU A 49 -11.96 13.50 -7.70
N GLU A 50 -12.73 12.42 -7.79
CA GLU A 50 -14.03 12.29 -7.13
C GLU A 50 -13.91 11.34 -5.94
N LEU A 51 -14.19 11.84 -4.73
CA LEU A 51 -14.28 11.07 -3.51
C LEU A 51 -15.76 10.78 -3.22
N THR A 52 -16.09 9.51 -3.00
CA THR A 52 -17.46 9.08 -2.64
C THR A 52 -17.46 8.40 -1.28
N ALA A 53 -18.35 8.82 -0.38
CA ALA A 53 -18.57 8.19 0.90
C ALA A 53 -19.47 6.95 0.76
N HIS A 54 -19.02 5.82 1.29
CA HIS A 54 -19.74 4.53 1.35
C HIS A 54 -20.24 4.21 2.77
N SER A 55 -19.97 5.09 3.72
CA SER A 55 -20.51 5.06 5.07
C SER A 55 -20.55 6.49 5.62
N PRO A 56 -21.22 6.74 6.76
CA PRO A 56 -21.29 8.07 7.35
C PRO A 56 -19.90 8.68 7.50
N LEU A 57 -19.71 9.89 6.98
CA LEU A 57 -18.41 10.55 6.90
C LEU A 57 -18.37 11.73 7.86
N LEU A 58 -17.37 11.75 8.74
CA LEU A 58 -17.09 12.92 9.56
C LEU A 58 -16.25 13.90 8.74
N VAL A 59 -16.80 15.09 8.51
CA VAL A 59 -16.03 16.25 8.05
C VAL A 59 -15.67 17.05 9.30
N GLY A 60 -14.37 17.12 9.60
CA GLY A 60 -13.88 17.58 10.91
C GLY A 60 -14.19 19.05 11.23
N GLY A 61 -14.06 19.39 12.52
CA GLY A 61 -13.82 20.76 13.02
C GLY A 61 -12.33 21.03 13.23
N GLU A 62 -11.99 22.18 13.82
CA GLU A 62 -10.59 22.56 14.10
C GLU A 62 -9.84 21.48 14.90
N GLN A 63 -8.62 21.14 14.45
CA GLN A 63 -7.75 20.18 15.13
C GLN A 63 -6.44 20.86 15.52
N GLY A 64 -5.97 20.59 16.74
CA GLY A 64 -4.60 20.90 17.16
C GLY A 64 -3.60 20.02 16.39
N ARG A 65 -2.44 20.58 16.05
CA ARG A 65 -1.35 19.83 15.42
C ARG A 65 -0.69 18.92 16.46
N GLU A 66 -0.83 17.61 16.29
CA GLU A 66 0.08 16.64 16.90
C GLU A 66 0.99 16.09 15.80
N ALA A 67 2.25 16.52 15.80
CA ALA A 67 3.30 15.94 14.97
C ALA A 67 3.95 14.80 15.77
N GLY A 68 3.87 13.57 15.25
CA GLY A 68 4.65 12.46 15.77
C GLY A 68 6.13 12.67 15.50
N THR A 69 6.99 12.22 16.42
CA THR A 69 8.44 12.22 16.27
C THR A 69 8.95 11.00 15.51
N ASP A 70 10.20 11.11 15.09
CA ASP A 70 10.82 10.50 13.92
C ASP A 70 11.15 8.99 14.02
N HIS A 71 10.94 8.26 12.93
CA HIS A 71 11.47 6.89 12.70
C HIS A 71 12.34 6.82 11.43
N ARG A 72 12.76 7.96 10.87
CA ARG A 72 13.41 8.07 9.56
C ARG A 72 14.93 8.02 9.69
N SER A 73 15.59 7.43 8.70
CA SER A 73 17.04 7.58 8.55
C SER A 73 17.36 8.92 7.88
N ALA A 74 18.38 9.63 8.36
CA ALA A 74 18.87 10.88 7.74
C ALA A 74 19.45 10.65 6.33
N GLU A 75 20.02 9.47 6.07
CA GLU A 75 20.85 9.24 4.88
C GLU A 75 20.08 8.79 3.63
N LYS A 76 18.83 8.35 3.77
CA LYS A 76 18.08 7.70 2.69
C LYS A 76 16.66 8.24 2.57
N VAL A 77 16.23 8.44 1.32
CA VAL A 77 14.92 8.98 0.98
C VAL A 77 14.08 7.89 0.33
N ASP A 78 12.96 7.54 0.98
CA ASP A 78 12.00 6.57 0.44
C ASP A 78 11.08 7.18 -0.64
N LEU A 79 10.30 6.34 -1.31
CA LEU A 79 9.38 6.79 -2.37
C LEU A 79 8.32 7.80 -1.88
N VAL A 80 7.83 7.66 -0.64
CA VAL A 80 6.81 8.54 -0.07
C VAL A 80 7.41 9.92 0.22
N GLU A 81 8.61 9.97 0.80
CA GLU A 81 9.35 11.21 1.04
C GLU A 81 9.76 11.90 -0.26
N LEU A 82 10.07 11.14 -1.31
CA LEU A 82 10.34 11.67 -2.65
C LEU A 82 9.11 12.34 -3.28
N LEU A 83 7.91 11.85 -2.98
CA LEU A 83 6.65 12.34 -3.53
C LEU A 83 6.09 13.52 -2.73
N PHE A 84 6.00 13.38 -1.40
CA PHE A 84 5.29 14.34 -0.54
C PHE A 84 6.22 15.29 0.21
N GLY A 85 7.54 15.06 0.12
CA GLY A 85 8.54 15.88 0.76
C GLY A 85 8.87 15.41 2.17
N ARG A 86 9.80 16.12 2.80
CA ARG A 86 10.34 15.80 4.13
C ARG A 86 10.49 17.07 4.93
N ILE A 87 10.18 16.99 6.21
CA ILE A 87 10.57 17.99 7.21
C ILE A 87 11.72 17.36 8.00
N GLY A 88 12.90 17.96 7.91
CA GLY A 88 14.09 17.59 8.69
C GLY A 88 13.97 18.05 10.14
N GLU A 89 14.94 17.68 10.98
CA GLU A 89 14.95 18.07 12.39
C GLU A 89 15.12 19.59 12.57
N GLU A 90 14.60 20.12 13.67
CA GLU A 90 14.91 21.49 14.12
C GLU A 90 16.44 21.61 14.22
N ASN A 91 17.04 22.45 13.35
CA ASN A 91 18.48 22.71 13.17
C ASN A 91 19.20 21.98 12.01
N ALA A 92 18.54 21.07 11.27
CA ALA A 92 19.08 20.49 10.03
C ALA A 92 18.42 21.14 8.80
N ALA A 93 18.71 22.43 8.54
CA ALA A 93 18.09 23.20 7.46
C ALA A 93 18.25 22.57 6.05
N HIS A 94 19.24 21.70 5.87
CA HIS A 94 19.51 21.00 4.60
C HIS A 94 18.73 19.68 4.42
N ASP A 95 17.98 19.22 5.43
CA ASP A 95 17.22 17.95 5.40
C ASP A 95 15.71 18.14 5.15
N SER A 96 15.26 19.38 4.95
CA SER A 96 13.86 19.70 4.63
C SER A 96 13.69 20.01 3.15
N TRP A 97 12.69 19.44 2.50
CA TRP A 97 12.37 19.74 1.11
C TRP A 97 10.88 19.59 0.79
N LYS A 98 10.43 20.38 -0.19
CA LYS A 98 9.06 20.37 -0.67
C LYS A 98 8.73 19.08 -1.43
N GLY A 99 7.49 18.61 -1.27
CA GLY A 99 6.93 17.53 -2.07
C GLY A 99 6.71 17.92 -3.54
N ARG A 100 6.68 16.90 -4.40
CA ARG A 100 6.35 16.99 -5.82
C ARG A 100 4.88 16.71 -6.11
N ALA A 101 4.12 16.19 -5.15
CA ALA A 101 2.68 15.93 -5.25
C ALA A 101 1.93 16.51 -4.04
N GLY A 102 0.71 17.01 -4.26
CA GLY A 102 -0.12 17.57 -3.20
C GLY A 102 -1.60 17.65 -3.55
N PHE A 103 -2.46 17.37 -2.57
CA PHE A 103 -3.91 17.48 -2.70
C PHE A 103 -4.38 18.92 -2.46
N GLY A 104 -5.28 19.39 -3.31
CA GLY A 104 -6.07 20.60 -3.07
C GLY A 104 -7.31 20.32 -2.22
N HIS A 105 -8.10 21.37 -1.99
CA HIS A 105 -9.38 21.22 -1.31
C HIS A 105 -10.36 20.37 -2.10
N PHE A 106 -11.10 19.53 -1.38
CA PHE A 106 -12.24 18.79 -1.90
C PHE A 106 -13.51 19.56 -1.55
N THR A 107 -14.33 19.82 -2.55
CA THR A 107 -15.60 20.53 -2.42
C THR A 107 -16.74 19.58 -2.70
N ARG A 108 -17.84 19.71 -1.96
CA ARG A 108 -19.01 18.82 -2.12
C ARG A 108 -19.61 19.01 -3.52
N VAL A 109 -19.98 17.91 -4.17
CA VAL A 109 -20.64 17.94 -5.48
C VAL A 109 -22.12 18.31 -5.29
N THR A 110 -22.61 19.29 -6.05
CA THR A 110 -24.02 19.73 -6.03
C THR A 110 -24.97 18.55 -6.25
N GLY A 111 -26.06 18.48 -5.47
CA GLY A 111 -27.05 17.40 -5.55
C GLY A 111 -26.70 16.11 -4.81
N SER A 112 -25.56 16.06 -4.10
CA SER A 112 -25.32 15.01 -3.10
C SER A 112 -26.13 15.26 -1.82
N ASN A 113 -26.45 14.21 -1.06
CA ASN A 113 -27.23 14.33 0.18
C ASN A 113 -26.57 15.30 1.19
N GLU A 114 -27.33 16.28 1.65
CA GLU A 114 -26.81 17.42 2.42
C GLU A 114 -27.13 17.36 3.91
N LEU A 115 -28.03 16.47 4.32
CA LEU A 115 -28.55 16.46 5.68
C LEU A 115 -27.55 15.76 6.61
N LEU A 116 -26.92 16.56 7.46
CA LEU A 116 -26.10 16.07 8.55
C LEU A 116 -26.96 15.24 9.51
N THR A 117 -26.40 14.12 9.95
CA THR A 117 -27.02 13.21 10.91
C THR A 117 -26.15 13.07 12.14
N TRP A 118 -26.81 13.14 13.29
CA TRP A 118 -26.18 12.91 14.59
C TRP A 118 -26.39 11.46 15.01
N THR A 119 -25.33 10.84 15.53
CA THR A 119 -25.45 9.52 16.14
C THR A 119 -26.13 9.59 17.50
N GLN A 120 -26.45 8.43 18.08
CA GLN A 120 -26.61 8.34 19.52
C GLN A 120 -25.28 8.61 20.24
N ASN A 121 -25.34 8.90 21.55
CA ASN A 121 -24.14 9.04 22.37
C ASN A 121 -23.35 7.73 22.38
N THR A 122 -22.03 7.88 22.25
CA THR A 122 -21.08 6.76 22.26
C THR A 122 -19.77 7.20 22.92
N ILE A 123 -18.78 6.31 22.99
CA ILE A 123 -17.44 6.59 23.51
C ILE A 123 -16.41 6.30 22.41
N LEU A 124 -15.64 7.32 22.05
CA LEU A 124 -14.45 7.14 21.20
C LEU A 124 -13.29 6.65 22.06
N ASN A 125 -13.03 5.36 22.02
CA ASN A 125 -11.87 4.78 22.70
C ASN A 125 -10.59 4.99 21.87
N GLY A 126 -9.55 5.49 22.53
CA GLY A 126 -8.21 5.57 21.97
C GLY A 126 -7.48 4.22 21.96
N PRO A 127 -6.35 4.11 21.24
CA PRO A 127 -5.43 2.98 21.39
C PRO A 127 -5.01 2.83 22.86
N LYS A 128 -4.84 1.58 23.31
CA LYS A 128 -4.40 1.24 24.67
C LYS A 128 -3.08 0.48 24.58
N PRO A 129 -1.92 1.16 24.53
CA PRO A 129 -0.61 0.51 24.41
C PRO A 129 -0.33 -0.49 25.54
N THR A 130 -0.91 -0.27 26.73
CA THR A 130 -0.84 -1.19 27.86
C THR A 130 -1.46 -2.56 27.57
N TYR A 131 -2.28 -2.68 26.51
CA TYR A 131 -2.75 -3.96 26.00
C TYR A 131 -1.77 -4.58 24.99
N PHE A 132 -0.52 -4.70 25.42
CA PHE A 132 0.60 -5.20 24.62
C PHE A 132 0.37 -6.53 23.88
N PRO A 133 -0.47 -7.50 24.36
CA PRO A 133 -0.73 -8.73 23.60
C PRO A 133 -1.30 -8.52 22.19
N ASN A 134 -2.01 -7.40 21.98
CA ASN A 134 -2.53 -7.08 20.65
C ASN A 134 -1.50 -6.38 19.76
N TYR A 135 -0.55 -5.66 20.35
CA TYR A 135 0.40 -4.80 19.64
C TYR A 135 1.73 -5.47 19.37
N LEU A 136 2.08 -6.51 20.13
CA LEU A 136 3.26 -7.33 19.93
C LEU A 136 2.86 -8.67 19.31
N GLU A 137 3.72 -9.20 18.45
CA GLU A 137 3.62 -10.59 18.01
C GLU A 137 3.69 -11.53 19.21
N GLN A 138 2.86 -12.57 19.20
CA GLN A 138 2.79 -13.57 20.26
C GLN A 138 3.09 -14.94 19.66
N ASN A 139 3.65 -15.84 20.45
CA ASN A 139 3.79 -17.24 20.04
C ASN A 139 2.45 -17.96 20.24
N VAL A 140 1.74 -18.26 19.14
CA VAL A 140 0.34 -18.72 19.18
C VAL A 140 0.20 -20.10 18.53
N ALA A 141 -0.61 -20.97 19.16
CA ALA A 141 -1.17 -22.19 18.58
C ALA A 141 -2.69 -22.20 18.82
N ASN A 142 -3.49 -22.41 17.76
CA ASN A 142 -4.96 -22.47 17.84
C ASN A 142 -5.62 -21.24 18.53
N GLY A 143 -5.09 -20.04 18.28
CA GLY A 143 -5.63 -18.78 18.84
C GLY A 143 -5.26 -18.53 20.32
N GLN A 144 -4.41 -19.37 20.91
CA GLN A 144 -3.91 -19.24 22.28
C GLN A 144 -2.39 -19.30 22.33
N LEU A 145 -1.79 -18.83 23.42
CA LEU A 145 -0.34 -18.92 23.62
C LEU A 145 0.16 -20.37 23.52
N ALA A 146 1.17 -20.60 22.70
CA ALA A 146 1.73 -21.93 22.47
C ALA A 146 2.63 -22.37 23.65
N GLY A 147 2.43 -23.61 24.12
CA GLY A 147 3.27 -24.25 25.15
C GLY A 147 2.70 -24.17 26.58
N LYS A 148 3.17 -25.07 27.44
CA LYS A 148 2.79 -25.09 28.88
C LYS A 148 3.46 -23.93 29.61
N ASN A 149 2.71 -23.19 30.44
CA ASN A 149 3.16 -22.00 31.18
C ASN A 149 3.69 -20.86 30.29
N SER A 150 3.22 -20.77 29.06
CA SER A 150 3.56 -19.68 28.15
C SER A 150 3.07 -18.34 28.72
N GLN A 151 3.91 -17.32 28.59
CA GLN A 151 3.59 -15.95 28.97
C GLN A 151 3.49 -15.09 27.71
N TYR A 152 2.70 -14.02 27.78
CA TYR A 152 2.64 -13.05 26.69
C TYR A 152 3.97 -12.34 26.55
N SER A 153 4.40 -12.12 25.32
CA SER A 153 5.55 -11.27 25.02
C SER A 153 5.24 -9.82 25.41
N THR A 154 6.13 -9.19 26.16
CA THR A 154 6.00 -7.81 26.67
C THR A 154 6.97 -6.86 25.98
N PHE A 155 6.80 -5.55 26.16
CA PHE A 155 7.75 -4.56 25.63
C PHE A 155 9.15 -4.65 26.25
N MET A 156 9.30 -5.35 27.37
CA MET A 156 10.59 -5.53 28.05
C MET A 156 11.34 -6.76 27.53
N ASP A 157 10.74 -7.56 26.65
CA ASP A 157 11.37 -8.75 26.12
C ASP A 157 12.29 -8.37 24.96
N GLU A 158 13.53 -8.84 24.98
CA GLU A 158 14.55 -8.51 23.96
C GLU A 158 14.13 -8.90 22.54
N LYS A 159 13.29 -9.92 22.39
CA LYS A 159 12.80 -10.44 21.10
C LYS A 159 11.40 -9.96 20.75
N ALA A 160 10.86 -8.98 21.48
CA ALA A 160 9.53 -8.44 21.20
C ALA A 160 9.50 -7.78 19.81
N ARG A 161 8.56 -8.23 18.96
CA ARG A 161 8.33 -7.64 17.64
C ARG A 161 6.98 -6.94 17.61
N ILE A 162 6.95 -5.73 17.06
CA ILE A 162 5.71 -4.99 16.83
C ILE A 162 4.91 -5.72 15.75
N ARG A 163 3.62 -5.91 15.99
CA ARG A 163 2.74 -6.70 15.14
C ARG A 163 2.50 -6.09 13.75
N GLY A 164 2.56 -4.76 13.65
CA GLY A 164 2.25 -4.08 12.38
C GLY A 164 1.73 -2.67 12.50
N TRP A 165 1.35 -2.13 11.35
CA TRP A 165 0.57 -0.91 11.23
C TRP A 165 -0.88 -1.18 11.59
N LYS A 166 -1.35 -0.59 12.69
CA LYS A 166 -2.75 -0.68 13.12
C LYS A 166 -3.66 -0.08 12.04
N ARG A 167 -4.61 -0.87 11.54
CA ARG A 167 -5.67 -0.44 10.62
C ARG A 167 -7.04 -0.89 11.09
N TYR A 168 -8.06 -0.10 10.76
CA TYR A 168 -9.46 -0.45 10.98
C TYR A 168 -9.99 -1.10 9.71
N PRO A 169 -10.43 -2.37 9.75
CA PRO A 169 -11.00 -3.01 8.58
C PRO A 169 -12.25 -2.27 8.09
N ALA A 170 -12.40 -2.20 6.77
CA ALA A 170 -13.63 -1.83 6.10
C ALA A 170 -14.77 -2.76 6.54
N ARG A 171 -16.00 -2.25 6.51
CA ARG A 171 -17.17 -2.93 7.08
C ARG A 171 -18.34 -2.91 6.11
N PRO A 172 -19.07 -4.02 5.95
CA PRO A 172 -20.37 -4.02 5.32
C PRO A 172 -21.31 -3.05 6.03
N ARG A 173 -22.29 -2.51 5.30
CA ARG A 173 -23.21 -1.48 5.79
C ARG A 173 -23.92 -1.89 7.09
N GLU A 174 -24.28 -3.16 7.22
CA GLU A 174 -24.93 -3.75 8.39
C GLU A 174 -24.05 -3.77 9.66
N MET A 175 -22.72 -3.60 9.52
CA MET A 175 -21.77 -3.54 10.63
C MET A 175 -21.33 -2.10 10.97
N VAL A 176 -21.88 -1.11 10.27
CA VAL A 176 -21.58 0.31 10.46
C VAL A 176 -22.52 0.89 11.52
N GLU A 177 -22.03 0.97 12.75
CA GLU A 177 -22.79 1.51 13.88
C GLU A 177 -21.87 1.97 15.01
N VAL A 178 -22.31 2.99 15.75
CA VAL A 178 -21.66 3.37 17.01
C VAL A 178 -22.00 2.38 18.11
N GLN A 179 -21.05 2.15 19.02
CA GLN A 179 -21.28 1.26 20.16
C GLN A 179 -22.22 1.94 21.17
N PRO A 180 -23.30 1.27 21.59
CA PRO A 180 -24.19 1.82 22.61
C PRO A 180 -23.48 1.87 23.97
N LEU A 181 -23.88 2.84 24.80
CA LEU A 181 -23.35 2.99 26.16
C LEU A 181 -23.86 1.87 27.08
N LEU A 182 -22.95 1.32 27.88
CA LEU A 182 -23.29 0.46 29.01
C LEU A 182 -23.92 1.28 30.16
N GLU A 183 -24.66 0.63 31.06
CA GLU A 183 -25.36 1.32 32.16
C GLU A 183 -24.43 2.13 33.08
N ASP A 184 -23.22 1.63 33.33
CA ASP A 184 -22.19 2.33 34.11
C ASP A 184 -21.60 3.53 33.34
N GLN A 185 -21.52 3.42 32.01
CA GLN A 185 -21.01 4.49 31.14
C GLN A 185 -22.00 5.65 30.95
N LYS A 186 -23.31 5.39 31.05
CA LYS A 186 -24.35 6.42 30.93
C LYS A 186 -24.19 7.56 31.94
N LYS A 187 -23.60 7.27 33.11
CA LYS A 187 -23.38 8.25 34.19
C LYS A 187 -22.18 9.19 33.93
N ASN A 188 -21.20 8.76 33.14
CA ASN A 188 -19.99 9.54 32.89
C ASN A 188 -20.12 10.34 31.59
N LEU A 189 -20.83 11.47 31.64
CA LEU A 189 -21.08 12.31 30.46
C LEU A 189 -19.79 12.89 29.84
N LYS A 190 -18.71 13.06 30.62
CA LYS A 190 -17.45 13.69 30.16
C LYS A 190 -16.71 12.86 29.10
N VAL A 191 -16.94 11.56 29.05
CA VAL A 191 -16.29 10.66 28.08
C VAL A 191 -17.20 10.31 26.90
N GLN A 192 -18.46 10.77 26.94
CA GLN A 192 -19.43 10.55 25.89
C GLN A 192 -19.25 11.59 24.79
N THR A 193 -19.52 11.16 23.57
CA THR A 193 -19.50 12.01 22.38
C THR A 193 -20.63 11.63 21.45
N THR A 194 -21.05 12.59 20.64
CA THR A 194 -22.04 12.42 19.58
C THR A 194 -21.34 12.80 18.28
N LEU A 195 -21.50 11.97 17.26
CA LEU A 195 -20.84 12.20 15.98
C LEU A 195 -21.81 12.87 15.02
N GLU A 196 -21.44 14.05 14.52
CA GLU A 196 -22.09 14.68 13.38
C GLU A 196 -21.48 14.14 12.09
N THR A 197 -22.31 13.65 11.18
CA THR A 197 -21.86 12.94 10.00
C THR A 197 -22.61 13.36 8.76
N LEU A 198 -21.89 13.41 7.64
CA LEU A 198 -22.51 13.39 6.32
C LEU A 198 -22.94 11.97 5.96
N PRO A 199 -24.08 11.80 5.30
CA PRO A 199 -24.62 10.49 4.98
C PRO A 199 -23.79 9.76 3.91
N GLU A 200 -23.97 8.45 3.85
CA GLU A 200 -23.52 7.61 2.74
C GLU A 200 -24.00 8.20 1.38
N GLY A 201 -23.18 8.07 0.35
CA GLY A 201 -23.43 8.62 -0.98
C GLY A 201 -23.01 10.07 -1.16
N THR A 202 -22.54 10.75 -0.11
CA THR A 202 -21.97 12.09 -0.25
C THR A 202 -20.73 12.07 -1.14
N ARG A 203 -20.65 13.00 -2.10
CA ARG A 203 -19.55 13.08 -3.07
C ARG A 203 -18.82 14.41 -2.98
N PHE A 204 -17.51 14.37 -3.23
CA PHE A 204 -16.65 15.53 -3.26
C PHE A 204 -15.75 15.49 -4.48
N ARG A 205 -15.45 16.66 -5.06
CA ARG A 205 -14.46 16.83 -6.11
C ARG A 205 -13.30 17.69 -5.64
N GLY A 206 -12.10 17.24 -5.96
CA GLY A 206 -10.85 17.93 -5.63
C GLY A 206 -9.79 17.62 -6.67
N HIS A 207 -8.57 18.09 -6.43
CA HIS A 207 -7.47 17.94 -7.37
C HIS A 207 -6.22 17.41 -6.68
N LEU A 208 -5.49 16.52 -7.37
CA LEU A 208 -4.11 16.17 -7.04
C LEU A 208 -3.19 16.84 -8.05
N ARG A 209 -2.37 17.78 -7.58
CA ARG A 209 -1.39 18.48 -8.40
C ARG A 209 -0.04 17.83 -8.20
N PHE A 210 0.69 17.61 -9.30
CA PHE A 210 2.02 17.06 -9.21
C PHE A 210 2.95 17.62 -10.29
N HIS A 211 4.24 17.56 -10.00
CA HIS A 211 5.27 18.12 -10.85
C HIS A 211 6.46 17.17 -10.93
N ASN A 212 6.96 16.95 -12.15
CA ASN A 212 8.21 16.25 -12.39
C ASN A 212 8.23 14.83 -11.77
N LEU A 213 7.12 14.11 -11.87
CA LEU A 213 7.02 12.70 -11.46
C LEU A 213 7.45 11.79 -12.59
N ARG A 214 8.18 10.73 -12.26
CA ARG A 214 8.43 9.65 -13.22
C ARG A 214 7.14 8.86 -13.52
N PRO A 215 7.07 8.14 -14.65
CA PRO A 215 5.91 7.32 -14.99
C PRO A 215 5.53 6.31 -13.89
N GLU A 216 6.52 5.67 -13.25
CA GLU A 216 6.29 4.70 -12.16
C GLU A 216 5.79 5.37 -10.88
N GLU A 217 6.23 6.61 -10.61
CA GLU A 217 5.79 7.43 -9.48
C GLU A 217 4.33 7.86 -9.64
N LEU A 218 3.94 8.28 -10.85
CA LEU A 218 2.54 8.55 -11.20
C LEU A 218 1.69 7.27 -11.07
N GLY A 219 2.23 6.13 -11.53
CA GLY A 219 1.61 4.82 -11.36
C GLY A 219 1.35 4.45 -9.91
N ALA A 220 2.29 4.76 -8.99
CA ALA A 220 2.12 4.53 -7.56
C ALA A 220 0.94 5.33 -6.98
N LEU A 221 0.80 6.60 -7.37
CA LEU A 221 -0.32 7.45 -6.96
C LEU A 221 -1.65 6.93 -7.50
N ILE A 222 -1.71 6.56 -8.78
CA ILE A 222 -2.92 5.99 -9.41
C ILE A 222 -3.33 4.69 -8.71
N TRP A 223 -2.37 3.78 -8.52
CA TRP A 223 -2.59 2.52 -7.82
C TRP A 223 -3.12 2.75 -6.40
N ALA A 224 -2.53 3.68 -5.65
CA ALA A 224 -2.97 3.99 -4.28
C ALA A 224 -4.36 4.63 -4.24
N LEU A 225 -4.69 5.53 -5.17
CA LEU A 225 -5.99 6.20 -5.23
C LEU A 225 -7.13 5.21 -5.53
N GLU A 226 -6.94 4.36 -6.53
CA GLU A 226 -7.97 3.46 -7.08
C GLU A 226 -7.76 1.98 -6.70
N TRP A 227 -6.92 1.70 -5.69
CA TRP A 227 -6.59 0.34 -5.21
C TRP A 227 -6.13 -0.64 -6.31
N GLY A 228 -5.40 -0.15 -7.29
CA GLY A 228 -5.01 -0.96 -8.45
C GLY A 228 -6.20 -1.49 -9.26
N ASP A 229 -7.23 -0.66 -9.45
CA ASP A 229 -8.51 -0.97 -10.12
C ASP A 229 -9.52 -1.81 -9.31
N GLN A 230 -9.28 -1.97 -8.01
CA GLN A 230 -10.17 -2.78 -7.16
C GLN A 230 -11.26 -1.90 -6.53
N ALA A 231 -12.29 -1.58 -7.32
CA ALA A 231 -13.37 -0.67 -6.93
C ALA A 231 -14.21 -1.11 -5.71
N HIS A 232 -14.12 -2.38 -5.31
CA HIS A 232 -14.80 -2.92 -4.12
C HIS A 232 -14.07 -2.55 -2.81
N LEU A 233 -12.79 -2.15 -2.87
CA LEU A 233 -12.00 -1.77 -1.72
C LEU A 233 -12.30 -0.35 -1.24
N ARG A 234 -12.02 -0.07 0.03
CA ARG A 234 -12.33 1.19 0.71
C ARG A 234 -11.11 1.79 1.38
N HIS A 235 -10.93 3.08 1.17
CA HIS A 235 -10.09 3.93 2.02
C HIS A 235 -10.85 4.28 3.30
N ALA A 236 -10.12 4.63 4.36
CA ALA A 236 -10.70 4.96 5.67
C ALA A 236 -10.26 6.35 6.14
N LEU A 237 -11.22 7.27 6.31
CA LEU A 237 -10.98 8.67 6.66
C LEU A 237 -11.71 9.08 7.95
N GLY A 238 -11.14 10.00 8.71
CA GLY A 238 -11.76 10.56 9.92
C GLY A 238 -11.67 9.69 11.17
N MET A 239 -12.21 10.20 12.29
CA MET A 239 -12.07 9.56 13.61
C MET A 239 -13.06 8.41 13.86
N GLY A 240 -14.14 8.32 13.09
CA GLY A 240 -15.17 7.28 13.25
C GLY A 240 -14.81 5.89 12.71
N ARG A 241 -13.58 5.67 12.23
CA ARG A 241 -13.08 4.38 11.72
C ARG A 241 -13.36 3.17 12.64
N PRO A 242 -13.27 3.27 13.98
CA PRO A 242 -13.63 2.16 14.89
C PRO A 242 -15.10 1.71 14.81
N PHE A 243 -15.97 2.50 14.17
CA PHE A 243 -17.39 2.23 13.95
C PHE A 243 -17.72 1.89 12.49
N GLY A 244 -16.71 1.80 11.62
CA GLY A 244 -16.93 1.63 10.17
C GLY A 244 -17.34 2.92 9.45
N PHE A 245 -17.21 4.08 10.09
CA PHE A 245 -17.48 5.38 9.48
C PHE A 245 -16.29 5.83 8.62
N GLY A 246 -16.57 6.71 7.66
CA GLY A 246 -15.58 7.30 6.77
C GLY A 246 -14.95 6.31 5.79
N GLN A 247 -15.69 5.28 5.38
CA GLN A 247 -15.30 4.41 4.28
C GLN A 247 -15.52 5.16 2.97
N VAL A 248 -14.47 5.34 2.17
CA VAL A 248 -14.53 6.15 0.95
C VAL A 248 -13.86 5.45 -0.22
N SER A 249 -14.26 5.80 -1.44
CA SER A 249 -13.52 5.48 -2.67
C SER A 249 -13.07 6.77 -3.33
N LEU A 250 -11.87 6.79 -3.91
CA LEU A 250 -11.44 7.84 -4.82
C LEU A 250 -11.44 7.29 -6.25
N LYS A 251 -11.85 8.14 -7.19
CA LYS A 251 -11.74 7.89 -8.63
C LYS A 251 -11.08 9.08 -9.30
N ILE A 252 -10.19 8.79 -10.25
CA ILE A 252 -9.67 9.79 -11.17
C ILE A 252 -10.72 9.97 -12.27
N VAL A 253 -11.24 11.19 -12.39
CA VAL A 253 -12.33 11.55 -13.31
C VAL A 253 -11.85 12.59 -14.33
N GLY A 254 -12.67 12.82 -15.36
CA GLY A 254 -12.33 13.73 -16.46
C GLY A 254 -11.36 13.12 -17.47
N ASP A 255 -10.83 13.96 -18.37
CA ASP A 255 -9.87 13.56 -19.40
C ASP A 255 -8.48 13.38 -18.78
N PHE A 256 -8.12 12.16 -18.41
CA PHE A 256 -6.85 11.85 -17.75
C PHE A 256 -5.64 12.31 -18.57
N GLU A 257 -5.56 11.90 -19.83
CA GLU A 257 -4.40 12.13 -20.71
C GLU A 257 -4.20 13.63 -21.00
N LYS A 258 -5.29 14.38 -21.19
CA LYS A 258 -5.22 15.84 -21.45
C LYS A 258 -4.72 16.64 -20.25
N ASN A 259 -4.87 16.08 -19.05
CA ASN A 259 -4.40 16.69 -17.81
C ASN A 259 -2.93 16.38 -17.49
N LEU A 260 -2.27 15.59 -18.34
CA LEU A 260 -0.86 15.27 -18.25
C LEU A 260 -0.02 16.09 -19.22
N ARG A 261 1.16 16.51 -18.76
CA ARG A 261 2.17 17.19 -19.57
C ARG A 261 3.53 16.55 -19.32
N PRO A 262 4.00 15.67 -20.22
CA PRO A 262 5.37 15.18 -20.19
C PRO A 262 6.34 16.34 -20.36
N ASN A 263 7.50 16.28 -19.71
CA ASN A 263 8.55 17.29 -19.84
C ASN A 263 9.16 17.27 -21.25
N ARG A 264 9.13 16.13 -21.91
CA ARG A 264 9.52 15.94 -23.31
C ARG A 264 8.33 16.20 -24.25
N PRO A 265 8.44 17.14 -25.20
CA PRO A 265 7.32 17.53 -26.06
C PRO A 265 6.96 16.47 -27.11
N ASP A 266 7.87 15.55 -27.40
CA ASP A 266 7.69 14.44 -28.34
C ASP A 266 6.94 13.24 -27.72
N VAL A 267 6.85 13.18 -26.40
CA VAL A 267 6.19 12.09 -25.68
C VAL A 267 4.71 12.38 -25.50
N LYS A 268 3.87 11.42 -25.88
CA LYS A 268 2.42 11.46 -25.59
C LYS A 268 2.13 10.77 -24.25
N PRO A 269 1.20 11.31 -23.43
CA PRO A 269 0.74 10.60 -22.23
C PRO A 269 0.07 9.27 -22.57
N GLY A 270 0.36 8.23 -21.78
CA GLY A 270 -0.38 6.97 -21.81
C GLY A 270 -1.68 7.06 -20.99
N ASP A 271 -2.49 6.01 -21.02
CA ASP A 271 -3.69 5.89 -20.17
C ASP A 271 -3.35 5.58 -18.70
N LYS A 272 -4.37 5.56 -17.82
CA LYS A 272 -4.19 5.24 -16.39
C LYS A 272 -3.60 3.84 -16.17
N GLY A 273 -4.02 2.86 -16.98
CA GLY A 273 -3.59 1.46 -16.88
C GLY A 273 -2.10 1.33 -17.16
N PHE A 274 -1.61 2.01 -18.20
CA PHE A 274 -0.20 2.07 -18.56
C PHE A 274 0.70 2.48 -17.39
N TYR A 275 0.40 3.61 -16.73
CA TYR A 275 1.21 4.06 -15.59
C TYR A 275 1.11 3.13 -14.38
N ARG A 276 -0.10 2.63 -14.10
CA ARG A 276 -0.32 1.66 -13.01
C ARG A 276 0.50 0.38 -13.24
N ASP A 277 0.49 -0.16 -14.45
CA ASP A 277 1.21 -1.39 -14.80
C ASP A 277 2.72 -1.20 -14.67
N LEU A 278 3.25 -0.02 -15.06
CA LEU A 278 4.66 0.33 -14.85
C LEU A 278 5.03 0.30 -13.37
N PHE A 279 4.20 0.87 -12.49
CA PHE A 279 4.44 0.82 -11.05
C PHE A 279 4.41 -0.61 -10.50
N VAL A 280 3.39 -1.40 -10.87
CA VAL A 280 3.27 -2.79 -10.44
C VAL A 280 4.49 -3.59 -10.88
N GLN A 281 4.89 -3.50 -12.15
CA GLN A 281 6.08 -4.18 -12.67
C GLN A 281 7.35 -3.78 -11.91
N TRP A 282 7.48 -2.48 -11.60
CA TRP A 282 8.63 -1.96 -10.88
C TRP A 282 8.72 -2.55 -9.47
N MET A 283 7.59 -2.59 -8.75
CA MET A 283 7.52 -3.18 -7.42
C MET A 283 7.71 -4.69 -7.43
N GLU A 284 7.13 -5.42 -8.40
CA GLU A 284 7.33 -6.85 -8.57
C GLU A 284 8.81 -7.19 -8.79
N THR A 285 9.49 -6.42 -9.65
CA THR A 285 10.92 -6.59 -9.91
C THR A 285 11.75 -6.30 -8.66
N ALA A 286 11.49 -5.17 -8.00
CA ALA A 286 12.25 -4.76 -6.83
C ALA A 286 12.05 -5.73 -5.65
N TYR A 287 10.81 -6.13 -5.39
CA TYR A 287 10.47 -7.09 -4.34
C TYR A 287 11.06 -8.46 -4.62
N GLY A 288 10.92 -8.97 -5.85
CA GLY A 288 11.44 -10.26 -6.28
C GLY A 288 12.97 -10.36 -6.16
N LYS A 289 13.72 -9.28 -6.45
CA LYS A 289 15.17 -9.23 -6.25
C LYS A 289 15.56 -9.48 -4.78
N VAL A 290 14.83 -8.90 -3.83
CA VAL A 290 15.11 -9.02 -2.39
C VAL A 290 14.54 -10.31 -1.79
N HIS A 291 13.42 -10.81 -2.34
CA HIS A 291 12.66 -11.94 -1.82
C HIS A 291 12.74 -13.18 -2.72
N ARG A 292 13.86 -13.37 -3.44
CA ARG A 292 14.18 -14.58 -4.22
C ARG A 292 13.09 -15.00 -5.21
N GLY A 293 12.59 -14.04 -5.99
CA GLY A 293 11.59 -14.26 -7.03
C GLY A 293 10.13 -14.30 -6.55
N GLN A 294 9.88 -14.03 -5.26
CA GLN A 294 8.50 -13.87 -4.78
C GLN A 294 7.84 -12.63 -5.37
N ARG A 295 6.51 -12.69 -5.49
CA ARG A 295 5.71 -11.60 -6.03
C ARG A 295 5.35 -10.59 -4.96
N TRP A 296 5.49 -9.30 -5.28
CA TRP A 296 5.07 -8.20 -4.43
C TRP A 296 3.58 -8.28 -4.11
N ALA A 297 2.76 -8.63 -5.10
CA ALA A 297 1.32 -8.81 -4.93
C ALA A 297 0.95 -9.86 -3.86
N GLU A 298 1.81 -10.86 -3.69
CA GLU A 298 1.60 -11.98 -2.77
C GLU A 298 2.18 -11.74 -1.37
N SER A 299 2.81 -10.57 -1.15
CA SER A 299 3.41 -10.22 0.13
C SER A 299 2.38 -10.23 1.27
N PRO A 300 2.77 -10.63 2.49
CA PRO A 300 1.87 -10.58 3.66
C PRO A 300 1.30 -9.18 3.90
N GLN A 301 2.08 -8.14 3.60
CA GLN A 301 1.69 -6.75 3.74
C GLN A 301 0.54 -6.40 2.78
N LEU A 302 0.68 -6.72 1.49
CA LEU A 302 -0.36 -6.40 0.51
C LEU A 302 -1.62 -7.23 0.74
N LYS A 303 -1.48 -8.52 1.05
CA LYS A 303 -2.62 -9.39 1.38
C LYS A 303 -3.43 -8.85 2.56
N ASN A 304 -2.78 -8.50 3.66
CA ASN A 304 -3.46 -7.94 4.83
C ASN A 304 -4.03 -6.55 4.55
N LEU A 305 -3.33 -5.71 3.78
CA LEU A 305 -3.79 -4.37 3.41
C LEU A 305 -5.07 -4.43 2.59
N LEU A 306 -5.08 -5.23 1.52
CA LEU A 306 -6.24 -5.37 0.62
C LEU A 306 -7.40 -6.06 1.33
N ALA A 307 -7.14 -7.12 2.09
CA ALA A 307 -8.20 -7.80 2.84
C ALA A 307 -8.88 -6.86 3.85
N MET A 308 -8.11 -6.04 4.58
CA MET A 308 -8.71 -5.05 5.49
C MET A 308 -9.38 -3.87 4.78
N ALA A 309 -9.11 -3.65 3.50
CA ALA A 309 -9.80 -2.64 2.70
C ALA A 309 -11.11 -3.17 2.10
N ASP A 310 -11.36 -4.48 2.12
CA ASP A 310 -12.56 -5.13 1.59
C ASP A 310 -13.65 -5.26 2.67
N PRO A 311 -14.81 -4.60 2.52
CA PRO A 311 -15.94 -4.80 3.42
C PRO A 311 -16.36 -6.28 3.56
N GLU A 312 -16.30 -7.07 2.49
CA GLU A 312 -16.78 -8.46 2.50
C GLU A 312 -15.95 -9.35 3.42
N GLN A 313 -14.64 -9.09 3.55
CA GLN A 313 -13.72 -9.82 4.43
C GLN A 313 -14.00 -9.63 5.93
N ALA A 314 -14.78 -8.60 6.28
CA ALA A 314 -15.20 -8.36 7.65
C ALA A 314 -16.46 -9.15 8.05
N LYS A 315 -17.17 -9.77 7.11
CA LYS A 315 -18.37 -10.58 7.42
C LYS A 315 -18.03 -11.71 8.40
N GLY A 316 -18.90 -11.91 9.38
CA GLY A 316 -18.71 -12.89 10.45
C GLY A 316 -17.69 -12.50 11.52
N ARG A 317 -16.99 -11.36 11.39
CA ARG A 317 -16.05 -10.87 12.42
C ARG A 317 -16.74 -9.95 13.41
N VAL A 318 -16.27 -9.98 14.66
CA VAL A 318 -16.67 -9.01 15.69
C VAL A 318 -15.67 -7.86 15.69
N LEU A 319 -16.01 -6.72 15.09
CA LEU A 319 -15.12 -5.56 15.00
C LEU A 319 -15.48 -4.49 16.04
N LYS A 320 -15.48 -4.86 17.32
CA LYS A 320 -15.84 -3.99 18.45
C LYS A 320 -14.80 -4.07 19.56
N HIS A 321 -14.73 -3.05 20.40
CA HIS A 321 -13.88 -3.10 21.59
C HIS A 321 -14.39 -4.18 22.55
N MET A 322 -13.46 -4.84 23.24
CA MET A 322 -13.81 -5.71 24.35
C MET A 322 -14.45 -4.92 25.49
N VAL A 323 -15.38 -5.54 26.21
CA VAL A 323 -16.07 -4.89 27.32
C VAL A 323 -15.17 -4.85 28.55
N MET A 324 -14.93 -3.65 29.09
CA MET A 324 -14.18 -3.41 30.32
C MET A 324 -15.09 -2.76 31.38
N GLY A 325 -16.04 -3.53 31.92
CA GLY A 325 -16.93 -3.07 32.99
C GLY A 325 -16.38 -3.41 34.38
N MET A 326 -16.62 -2.53 35.36
CA MET A 326 -16.16 -2.72 36.75
C MET A 326 -16.96 -3.76 37.54
N GLN A 327 -18.19 -4.08 37.13
CA GLN A 327 -19.15 -4.72 38.05
C GLN A 327 -19.60 -6.14 37.70
N ASN A 328 -19.20 -6.76 36.57
CA ASN A 328 -19.42 -8.21 36.29
C ASN A 328 -18.95 -8.72 34.90
N ARG A 329 -18.37 -7.87 34.03
CA ARG A 329 -17.87 -8.30 32.71
C ARG A 329 -16.61 -7.52 32.33
N ASN A 330 -15.47 -8.19 32.49
CA ASN A 330 -14.17 -7.70 32.04
C ASN A 330 -13.58 -8.73 31.07
N ASP A 331 -13.94 -8.57 29.80
CA ASP A 331 -13.56 -9.48 28.72
C ASP A 331 -12.02 -9.58 28.61
N PHE A 332 -11.30 -8.48 28.92
CA PHE A 332 -9.85 -8.45 28.93
C PHE A 332 -9.22 -9.37 29.99
N VAL A 333 -9.71 -9.33 31.23
CA VAL A 333 -9.22 -10.22 32.29
C VAL A 333 -9.44 -11.68 31.92
N THR A 334 -10.63 -12.00 31.40
CA THR A 334 -10.96 -13.36 30.96
C THR A 334 -10.05 -13.81 29.82
N VAL A 335 -9.87 -12.99 28.78
CA VAL A 335 -8.97 -13.27 27.65
C VAL A 335 -7.53 -13.51 28.12
N LYS A 336 -7.04 -12.67 29.02
CA LYS A 336 -5.68 -12.79 29.57
C LYS A 336 -5.49 -14.11 30.34
N GLN A 337 -6.45 -14.48 31.19
CA GLN A 337 -6.41 -15.72 31.98
C GLN A 337 -6.38 -16.99 31.10
N HIS A 338 -7.01 -16.94 29.93
CA HIS A 338 -7.05 -18.07 28.99
C HIS A 338 -5.95 -18.00 27.92
N GLY A 339 -5.00 -17.06 28.02
CA GLY A 339 -3.90 -16.95 27.05
C GLY A 339 -4.35 -16.67 25.61
N MET A 340 -5.54 -16.08 25.40
CA MET A 340 -6.06 -15.87 24.05
C MET A 340 -5.41 -14.65 23.38
N VAL A 341 -5.18 -14.74 22.07
CA VAL A 341 -4.54 -13.67 21.26
C VAL A 341 -5.49 -13.21 20.16
N LEU A 342 -5.45 -11.91 19.82
CA LEU A 342 -6.19 -11.36 18.68
C LEU A 342 -5.77 -12.07 17.39
N PRO A 343 -6.68 -12.79 16.70
CA PRO A 343 -6.35 -13.50 15.46
C PRO A 343 -5.82 -12.58 14.37
N ALA A 344 -4.99 -13.12 13.47
CA ALA A 344 -4.57 -12.41 12.27
C ALA A 344 -5.80 -12.06 11.41
N TYR A 345 -5.68 -10.99 10.62
CA TYR A 345 -6.76 -10.65 9.70
C TYR A 345 -6.78 -11.63 8.52
N VAL A 346 -5.60 -11.91 7.96
CA VAL A 346 -5.38 -12.96 6.96
C VAL A 346 -4.42 -14.00 7.55
N ASP A 347 -4.71 -15.28 7.33
CA ASP A 347 -3.79 -16.36 7.66
C ASP A 347 -2.62 -16.37 6.67
N THR A 348 -1.63 -15.54 6.95
CA THR A 348 -0.34 -15.53 6.26
C THR A 348 0.69 -16.26 7.11
N PRO A 349 1.61 -17.06 6.54
CA PRO A 349 2.70 -17.67 7.31
C PRO A 349 3.41 -16.59 8.13
N ALA A 350 3.46 -16.79 9.45
CA ALA A 350 4.17 -15.89 10.34
C ALA A 350 5.66 -15.96 9.97
N THR A 351 6.28 -14.81 9.73
CA THR A 351 7.73 -14.64 9.55
C THR A 351 8.37 -15.42 8.39
N MET A 352 8.66 -14.71 7.29
CA MET A 352 9.77 -15.13 6.43
C MET A 352 11.08 -15.00 7.25
N PRO A 353 11.96 -16.00 7.30
CA PRO A 353 13.21 -15.88 8.03
C PRO A 353 14.09 -14.78 7.44
N LEU A 354 14.69 -13.97 8.30
CA LEU A 354 15.80 -13.07 7.95
C LEU A 354 16.90 -13.87 7.24
N LEU A 355 17.40 -13.33 6.13
CA LEU A 355 18.70 -13.73 5.60
C LEU A 355 19.73 -12.70 6.05
N PRO A 356 20.92 -13.13 6.51
CA PRO A 356 21.97 -12.22 6.92
C PRO A 356 22.43 -11.35 5.75
N GLY A 357 22.93 -10.16 6.11
CA GLY A 357 23.27 -9.06 5.21
C GLY A 357 24.02 -9.47 3.96
N VAL A 358 23.72 -8.75 2.88
CA VAL A 358 24.31 -8.89 1.54
C VAL A 358 25.85 -8.85 1.64
N ALA A 359 26.45 -10.02 1.76
CA ALA A 359 27.86 -10.23 1.48
C ALA A 359 28.00 -10.37 -0.04
N LYS A 360 28.85 -9.52 -0.63
CA LYS A 360 29.27 -9.60 -2.03
C LYS A 360 29.81 -11.00 -2.31
N GLY A 361 29.14 -11.77 -3.18
CA GLY A 361 29.59 -13.13 -3.50
C GLY A 361 28.89 -13.77 -4.70
N LYS A 362 29.61 -13.74 -5.84
CA LYS A 362 29.62 -14.65 -7.01
C LYS A 362 28.30 -15.27 -7.49
N THR A 363 27.96 -14.88 -8.72
CA THR A 363 27.03 -15.53 -9.65
C THR A 363 27.25 -17.04 -9.78
N THR A 364 26.23 -17.81 -9.43
CA THR A 364 26.04 -19.18 -9.90
C THR A 364 24.76 -19.23 -10.74
N GLN A 365 24.88 -19.87 -11.91
CA GLN A 365 23.79 -20.07 -12.87
C GLN A 365 22.67 -20.89 -12.21
N GLY A 366 21.52 -20.26 -12.02
CA GLY A 366 20.27 -20.88 -11.61
C GLY A 366 19.25 -20.71 -12.72
N GLN A 367 18.56 -21.79 -13.06
CA GLN A 367 17.58 -21.90 -14.13
C GLN A 367 16.49 -20.81 -14.05
N ASP A 368 16.20 -20.17 -15.19
CA ASP A 368 15.20 -19.11 -15.32
C ASP A 368 13.78 -19.63 -14.96
N PRO A 369 13.00 -18.88 -14.16
CA PRO A 369 11.58 -19.17 -13.95
C PRO A 369 10.78 -18.97 -15.25
N GLU A 370 9.70 -19.76 -15.41
CA GLU A 370 8.83 -19.82 -16.60
C GLU A 370 8.60 -18.46 -17.29
N SER A 371 8.90 -18.43 -18.58
CA SER A 371 8.86 -17.24 -19.43
C SER A 371 7.45 -16.72 -19.67
N LEU A 372 7.27 -15.41 -19.52
CA LEU A 372 6.02 -14.71 -19.82
C LEU A 372 5.72 -14.63 -21.34
N SER A 373 6.67 -14.99 -22.20
CA SER A 373 6.49 -14.95 -23.66
C SER A 373 7.23 -16.12 -24.35
N PRO A 374 6.51 -17.15 -24.81
CA PRO A 374 7.10 -18.24 -25.60
C PRO A 374 7.83 -17.74 -26.85
N TRP A 375 7.37 -16.62 -27.43
CA TRP A 375 7.99 -16.00 -28.59
C TRP A 375 9.40 -15.47 -28.30
N VAL A 376 9.63 -14.88 -27.12
CA VAL A 376 10.94 -14.32 -26.76
C VAL A 376 11.98 -15.44 -26.65
N ASP A 377 11.62 -16.58 -26.05
CA ASP A 377 12.53 -17.72 -25.95
C ASP A 377 12.84 -18.33 -27.31
N GLN A 378 11.80 -18.58 -28.11
CA GLN A 378 11.96 -19.13 -29.44
C GLN A 378 12.82 -18.22 -30.32
N THR A 379 12.57 -16.91 -30.28
CA THR A 379 13.33 -15.94 -31.08
C THR A 379 14.78 -15.82 -30.61
N ILE A 380 15.03 -15.90 -29.30
CA ILE A 380 16.40 -15.93 -28.77
C ILE A 380 17.12 -17.19 -29.22
N GLN A 381 16.48 -18.37 -29.16
CA GLN A 381 17.07 -19.63 -29.62
C GLN A 381 17.41 -19.59 -31.12
N GLU A 382 16.48 -19.15 -31.97
CA GLU A 382 16.71 -18.99 -33.41
C GLU A 382 17.89 -18.06 -33.72
N LEU A 383 17.96 -16.92 -33.01
CA LEU A 383 19.03 -15.93 -33.21
C LEU A 383 20.37 -16.42 -32.67
N VAL A 384 20.38 -17.21 -31.60
CA VAL A 384 21.58 -17.88 -31.06
C VAL A 384 22.18 -18.82 -32.10
N GLU A 385 21.35 -19.66 -32.72
CA GLU A 385 21.78 -20.60 -33.77
C GLU A 385 22.27 -19.86 -35.02
N LYS A 386 21.52 -18.84 -35.47
CA LYS A 386 21.84 -18.08 -36.68
C LYS A 386 23.11 -17.23 -36.54
N LEU A 387 23.30 -16.59 -35.39
CA LEU A 387 24.43 -15.69 -35.13
C LEU A 387 25.62 -16.38 -34.48
N LYS A 388 25.49 -17.69 -34.16
CA LYS A 388 26.51 -18.50 -33.46
C LYS A 388 27.05 -17.79 -32.21
N THR A 389 26.14 -17.30 -31.37
CA THR A 389 26.48 -16.49 -30.19
C THR A 389 25.73 -16.97 -28.94
N ARG A 390 26.02 -16.38 -27.78
CA ARG A 390 25.36 -16.73 -26.52
C ARG A 390 24.00 -16.02 -26.39
N PRO A 391 23.01 -16.60 -25.68
CA PRO A 391 21.70 -15.97 -25.44
C PRO A 391 21.78 -14.54 -24.90
N VAL A 392 22.73 -14.29 -23.99
CA VAL A 392 22.97 -12.96 -23.40
C VAL A 392 23.41 -11.93 -24.46
N GLU A 393 24.19 -12.33 -25.47
CA GLU A 393 24.61 -11.43 -26.56
C GLU A 393 23.45 -11.12 -27.52
N VAL A 394 22.55 -12.09 -27.74
CA VAL A 394 21.31 -11.88 -28.50
C VAL A 394 20.39 -10.90 -27.76
N LEU A 395 20.23 -11.08 -26.44
CA LEU A 395 19.42 -10.21 -25.60
C LEU A 395 19.93 -8.76 -25.62
N ARG A 396 21.26 -8.57 -25.64
CA ARG A 396 21.95 -7.26 -25.74
C ARG A 396 21.98 -6.69 -27.17
N GLY A 397 21.67 -7.53 -28.16
CA GLY A 397 21.86 -7.24 -29.58
C GLY A 397 20.68 -6.54 -30.24
N LYS A 398 20.97 -5.83 -31.33
CA LYS A 398 19.95 -5.16 -32.17
C LYS A 398 18.98 -6.16 -32.83
N ALA A 399 19.43 -7.39 -33.08
CA ALA A 399 18.68 -8.38 -33.86
C ALA A 399 17.35 -8.78 -33.20
N LEU A 400 17.33 -8.99 -31.87
CA LEU A 400 16.10 -9.28 -31.13
C LEU A 400 15.14 -8.08 -31.17
N ALA A 401 15.68 -6.87 -31.03
CA ALA A 401 14.89 -5.64 -31.07
C ALA A 401 14.23 -5.40 -32.44
N GLN A 402 14.91 -5.73 -33.54
CA GLN A 402 14.34 -5.65 -34.89
C GLN A 402 13.21 -6.66 -35.10
N ARG A 403 13.40 -7.92 -34.69
CA ARG A 403 12.35 -8.95 -34.74
C ARG A 403 11.11 -8.56 -33.93
N TRP A 404 11.33 -7.92 -32.78
CA TRP A 404 10.23 -7.40 -31.97
C TRP A 404 9.51 -6.22 -32.65
N GLN A 405 10.25 -5.31 -33.29
CA GLN A 405 9.68 -4.16 -34.00
C GLN A 405 8.78 -4.59 -35.18
N GLU A 406 9.16 -5.65 -35.89
CA GLU A 406 8.43 -6.24 -37.02
C GLU A 406 7.15 -7.00 -36.62
N MET A 407 6.87 -7.17 -35.32
CA MET A 407 5.68 -7.87 -34.86
C MET A 407 4.40 -7.06 -35.11
N GLU A 408 3.40 -7.70 -35.73
CA GLU A 408 2.12 -7.10 -36.10
C GLU A 408 1.03 -7.25 -35.03
N ASP A 409 1.02 -8.35 -34.27
CA ASP A 409 0.05 -8.59 -33.20
C ASP A 409 0.35 -7.68 -31.98
N PRO A 410 -0.54 -6.73 -31.63
CA PRO A 410 -0.30 -5.79 -30.53
C PRO A 410 -0.19 -6.47 -29.15
N GLU A 411 -0.96 -7.51 -28.88
CA GLU A 411 -0.98 -8.20 -27.58
C GLU A 411 0.26 -9.07 -27.40
N GLN A 412 0.66 -9.78 -28.47
CA GLN A 412 1.90 -10.54 -28.48
C GLN A 412 3.13 -9.61 -28.39
N LYS A 413 3.07 -8.44 -29.05
CA LYS A 413 4.14 -7.42 -29.04
C LYS A 413 4.32 -6.80 -27.67
N LYS A 414 3.22 -6.49 -26.98
CA LYS A 414 3.22 -6.01 -25.60
C LYS A 414 3.78 -7.08 -24.66
N THR A 415 3.32 -8.32 -24.76
CA THR A 415 3.79 -9.45 -23.93
C THR A 415 5.29 -9.72 -24.13
N ALA A 416 5.75 -9.73 -25.38
CA ALA A 416 7.16 -9.90 -25.71
C ALA A 416 8.03 -8.75 -25.19
N PHE A 417 7.54 -7.50 -25.28
CA PHE A 417 8.24 -6.34 -24.74
C PHE A 417 8.41 -6.43 -23.22
N LEU A 418 7.35 -6.78 -22.51
CA LEU A 418 7.37 -6.91 -21.04
C LEU A 418 8.39 -7.95 -20.59
N GLU A 419 8.48 -9.09 -21.29
CA GLU A 419 9.47 -10.12 -20.99
C GLU A 419 10.90 -9.69 -21.34
N ILE A 420 11.11 -9.00 -22.47
CA ILE A 420 12.44 -8.44 -22.83
C ILE A 420 12.89 -7.41 -21.80
N LYS A 421 12.01 -6.49 -21.40
CA LYS A 421 12.27 -5.47 -20.38
C LYS A 421 12.64 -6.12 -19.05
N ARG A 422 11.89 -7.13 -18.62
CA ARG A 422 12.20 -7.93 -17.41
C ARG A 422 13.62 -8.50 -17.46
N ARG A 423 14.00 -9.14 -18.57
CA ARG A 423 15.36 -9.71 -18.74
C ARG A 423 16.45 -8.63 -18.77
N TRP A 424 16.18 -7.47 -19.38
CA TRP A 424 17.10 -6.33 -19.38
C TRP A 424 17.26 -5.70 -18.00
N ASP A 425 16.20 -5.63 -17.21
CA ASP A 425 16.21 -5.12 -15.83
C ASP A 425 16.94 -6.07 -14.85
N ASN A 426 16.91 -7.38 -15.12
CA ASN A 426 17.67 -8.38 -14.37
C ASN A 426 19.18 -8.29 -14.61
N GLU A 427 19.57 -8.03 -15.87
CA GLU A 427 20.97 -7.93 -16.30
C GLU A 427 21.54 -6.49 -16.24
N GLU A 428 20.75 -5.53 -15.73
CA GLU A 428 21.08 -4.10 -15.65
C GLU A 428 21.53 -3.49 -16.99
N LEU A 429 20.90 -3.93 -18.09
CA LEU A 429 21.32 -3.55 -19.43
C LEU A 429 20.90 -2.14 -19.85
N TRP A 430 19.94 -1.52 -19.16
CA TRP A 430 19.49 -0.17 -19.51
C TRP A 430 20.55 0.92 -19.30
N THR A 431 21.49 0.69 -18.38
CA THR A 431 22.52 1.65 -17.98
C THR A 431 23.91 1.31 -18.51
N GLN A 432 24.13 0.10 -19.04
CA GLN A 432 25.43 -0.34 -19.53
C GLN A 432 25.84 0.37 -20.85
N PRO A 433 27.12 0.73 -21.02
CA PRO A 433 27.62 1.28 -22.26
C PRO A 433 27.82 0.19 -23.33
N GLY A 434 27.43 0.47 -24.58
CA GLY A 434 27.67 -0.45 -25.69
C GLY A 434 26.97 -0.02 -26.98
N LYS A 435 27.65 -0.11 -28.13
CA LYS A 435 27.09 0.32 -29.43
C LYS A 435 25.85 -0.50 -29.82
N ALA A 436 25.90 -1.83 -29.65
CA ALA A 436 24.78 -2.72 -29.93
C ALA A 436 23.61 -2.50 -28.96
N LEU A 437 23.91 -2.33 -27.67
CA LEU A 437 22.94 -2.05 -26.61
C LEU A 437 22.21 -0.71 -26.83
N LYS A 438 22.96 0.32 -27.24
CA LYS A 438 22.40 1.64 -27.57
C LYS A 438 21.43 1.53 -28.76
N GLN A 439 21.76 0.75 -29.78
CA GLN A 439 20.89 0.55 -30.95
C GLN A 439 19.62 -0.24 -30.60
N ALA A 440 19.74 -1.32 -29.82
CA ALA A 440 18.60 -2.08 -29.35
C ALA A 440 17.67 -1.25 -28.45
N ARG A 441 18.25 -0.48 -27.51
CA ARG A 441 17.52 0.47 -26.66
C ARG A 441 16.74 1.49 -27.48
N CYS A 442 17.33 2.08 -28.52
CA CYS A 442 16.60 3.04 -29.38
C CYS A 442 15.36 2.41 -30.05
N ILE A 443 15.40 1.14 -30.42
CA ILE A 443 14.26 0.43 -31.04
C ILE A 443 13.17 0.15 -30.01
N TYR A 444 13.55 -0.36 -28.84
CA TYR A 444 12.61 -0.58 -27.73
C TYR A 444 12.01 0.72 -27.20
N GLN A 445 12.75 1.82 -27.26
CA GLN A 445 12.26 3.16 -26.92
C GLN A 445 11.28 3.69 -27.98
N ALA A 446 11.45 3.35 -29.26
CA ALA A 446 10.57 3.80 -30.33
C ALA A 446 9.21 3.09 -30.34
N GLY A 447 9.14 1.83 -29.89
CA GLY A 447 7.86 1.15 -29.66
C GLY A 447 7.16 1.52 -28.35
N PHE A 448 7.67 2.53 -27.63
CA PHE A 448 6.99 3.19 -26.51
C PHE A 448 5.97 4.23 -27.00
N ASP A 449 6.10 4.68 -28.25
CA ASP A 449 5.33 5.78 -28.86
C ASP A 449 4.29 5.32 -29.91
N ALA A 450 4.22 4.01 -30.19
CA ALA A 450 3.30 3.38 -31.14
C ALA A 450 2.39 2.39 -30.40
#